data_AF-A0A7C6EG32-F1
#
_entry.id   AF-A0A7C6EG32-F1
#
_cell.length_a   1.000
_cell.length_b   1.000
_cell.length_c   1.000
_cell.angle_alpha   90.00
_cell.angle_beta   90.00
_cell.angle_gamma   90.00
#
_symmetry.space_group_name_H-M   'P 1'
#
loop_
_entity.id
_entity.type
_entity.pdbx_description
1 polymer ?
#
loop_
_entity_poly.entity_id
_entity_poly.type
_entity_poly.pdbx_seq_one_letter_code
_entity_poly.pdbx_strand_id
1 'polypeptide(L)'
;GSAFIWAFYWIYNVKDSREPIVKLFTNFIFGTIFIFLLMIILRQKFFPNLYGITGGIYIGIFEMGISFFLWLKALSLSKTTARIGNMVYLVPFLSLIVIRLTVGEQILPATVIGLYCIILGIIIQQYYARN
;
A
#
# COMPACT_ATOMS: atom_id res chain seq x y z
N GLY A 1 10.93 8.19 8.92
CA GLY A 1 11.86 7.28 8.24
C GLY A 1 11.21 6.59 7.05
N SER A 2 10.26 5.68 7.30
CA SER A 2 9.62 4.83 6.27
C SER A 2 8.90 5.59 5.15
N ALA A 3 8.22 6.70 5.45
CA ALA A 3 7.51 7.51 4.45
C ALA A 3 8.43 8.06 3.35
N PHE A 4 9.68 8.43 3.68
CA PHE A 4 10.65 8.88 2.70
C PHE A 4 11.08 7.74 1.77
N ILE A 5 11.42 6.58 2.34
CA ILE A 5 11.79 5.38 1.57
C ILE A 5 10.65 4.99 0.61
N TRP A 6 9.42 5.03 1.10
CA TRP A 6 8.22 4.76 0.32
C TRP A 6 8.02 5.76 -0.82
N ALA A 7 8.15 7.06 -0.54
CA ALA A 7 8.02 8.10 -1.56
C ALA A 7 9.09 7.97 -2.66
N PHE A 8 10.35 7.75 -2.30
CA PHE A 8 11.42 7.50 -3.26
C PHE A 8 11.15 6.26 -4.10
N TYR A 9 10.75 5.15 -3.48
CA TYR A 9 10.38 3.93 -4.20
C TYR A 9 9.33 4.20 -5.29
N TRP A 10 8.27 4.95 -4.98
CA TRP A 10 7.24 5.28 -5.96
C TRP A 10 7.74 6.22 -7.05
N ILE A 11 8.51 7.25 -6.70
CA ILE A 11 9.07 8.19 -7.69
C ILE A 11 9.97 7.46 -8.69
N TYR A 12 10.84 6.57 -8.21
CA TYR A 12 11.69 5.76 -9.08
C TYR A 12 10.87 4.73 -9.89
N ASN A 13 9.86 4.09 -9.30
CA ASN A 13 8.99 3.14 -10.01
C ASN A 13 8.20 3.80 -11.15
N VAL A 14 7.80 5.06 -11.01
CA VAL A 14 7.10 5.83 -12.05
C VAL A 14 8.05 6.25 -13.18
N LYS A 15 9.31 6.56 -12.87
CA LYS A 15 10.33 6.93 -13.88
C LYS A 15 10.85 5.73 -14.68
N ASP A 16 10.75 4.54 -14.11
CA ASP A 16 11.20 3.32 -14.74
C ASP A 16 10.27 2.93 -15.92
N SER A 17 10.83 2.64 -17.09
CA SER A 17 10.07 2.34 -18.32
C SER A 17 9.65 0.87 -18.45
N ARG A 18 10.07 0.00 -17.53
CA ARG A 18 9.79 -1.45 -17.59
C ARG A 18 8.31 -1.75 -17.42
N GLU A 19 7.88 -2.92 -17.90
CA GLU A 19 6.51 -3.37 -17.68
C GLU A 19 6.21 -3.52 -16.18
N PRO A 20 5.00 -3.14 -15.72
CA PRO A 20 4.58 -3.25 -14.32
C PRO A 20 4.85 -4.61 -13.68
N ILE A 21 4.65 -5.70 -14.44
CA ILE A 21 4.83 -7.08 -13.97
C ILE A 21 6.31 -7.37 -13.65
N VAL A 22 7.23 -6.88 -14.48
CA VAL A 22 8.68 -7.10 -14.34
C VAL A 22 9.22 -6.32 -13.15
N LYS A 23 8.73 -5.09 -12.94
CA LYS A 23 9.08 -4.29 -11.76
C LYS A 23 8.66 -4.99 -10.47
N LEU A 24 7.39 -5.41 -10.40
CA LEU A 24 6.83 -6.07 -9.23
C LEU A 24 7.57 -7.37 -8.92
N PHE A 25 7.84 -8.19 -9.93
CA PHE A 25 8.63 -9.42 -9.78
C PHE A 25 10.04 -9.16 -9.24
N THR A 26 10.72 -8.14 -9.78
CA THR A 26 12.07 -7.74 -9.32
C THR A 26 12.03 -7.32 -7.85
N ASN A 27 11.04 -6.51 -7.45
CA ASN A 27 10.88 -6.08 -6.06
C ASN A 27 10.62 -7.25 -5.12
N PHE A 28 9.82 -8.24 -5.53
CA PHE A 28 9.59 -9.45 -4.74
C PHE A 28 10.83 -10.31 -4.59
N ILE A 29 11.64 -10.48 -5.64
CA ILE A 29 12.91 -11.22 -5.56
C ILE A 29 13.85 -10.55 -4.57
N PHE A 30 14.13 -9.25 -4.75
CA PHE A 30 15.02 -8.53 -3.85
C PHE A 30 14.48 -8.50 -2.42
N GLY A 31 13.17 -8.24 -2.25
CA GLY A 31 12.52 -8.28 -0.94
C GLY A 31 12.67 -9.64 -0.26
N THR A 32 12.48 -10.73 -1.00
CA THR A 32 12.65 -12.10 -0.48
C THR A 32 14.09 -12.36 -0.08
N ILE A 33 15.06 -12.00 -0.92
CA ILE A 33 16.49 -12.16 -0.62
C ILE A 33 16.89 -11.37 0.63
N PHE A 34 16.47 -10.11 0.74
CA PHE A 34 16.80 -9.27 1.89
C PHE A 34 16.16 -9.77 3.18
N ILE A 35 14.88 -10.17 3.13
CA ILE A 35 14.19 -10.73 4.30
C ILE A 35 14.85 -12.05 4.71
N PHE A 36 15.16 -12.94 3.76
CA PHE A 36 15.81 -14.21 4.05
C PHE A 36 17.19 -14.02 4.69
N LEU A 37 18.00 -13.11 4.15
CA LEU A 37 19.32 -12.78 4.70
C LEU A 37 19.22 -12.17 6.11
N LEU A 38 18.24 -11.30 6.35
CA LEU A 38 17.95 -10.77 7.68
C LEU A 38 17.52 -11.85 8.66
N MET A 39 16.69 -12.80 8.25
CA MET A 39 16.29 -13.93 9.11
C MET A 39 17.48 -14.76 9.55
N ILE A 40 18.45 -15.01 8.66
CA ILE A 40 19.69 -15.71 8.98
C ILE A 40 20.53 -14.91 9.99
N ILE A 41 20.73 -13.61 9.74
CA ILE A 41 21.53 -12.74 10.61
C ILE A 41 20.92 -12.65 12.02
N LEU A 42 19.60 -12.46 12.09
CA LEU A 42 18.87 -12.34 13.34
C LEU A 42 18.60 -13.69 14.02
N ARG A 43 19.04 -14.80 13.40
CA ARG A 43 18.81 -16.18 13.86
C ARG A 43 17.35 -16.46 14.23
N GLN A 44 16.41 -15.86 13.49
CA GLN A 44 15.00 -16.09 13.76
C GLN A 44 14.61 -17.51 13.38
N LYS A 45 14.00 -18.22 14.32
CA LYS A 45 13.47 -19.56 14.06
C LYS A 45 12.16 -19.43 13.29
N PHE A 46 12.15 -19.94 12.07
CA PHE A 46 10.96 -19.99 11.24
C PHE A 46 10.16 -21.26 11.55
N PHE A 47 9.07 -21.11 12.30
CA PHE A 47 8.10 -22.18 12.55
C PHE A 47 6.75 -21.76 11.97
N PRO A 48 6.54 -21.93 10.66
CA PRO A 48 5.29 -21.54 10.05
C PRO A 48 4.21 -22.55 10.45
N ASN A 49 3.23 -22.10 11.23
CA ASN A 49 1.97 -22.83 11.39
C ASN A 49 1.24 -22.87 10.03
N LEU A 50 0.44 -23.90 9.77
CA LEU A 50 -0.39 -24.02 8.56
C LEU A 50 -1.17 -22.73 8.29
N TYR A 51 -1.76 -22.13 9.33
CA TYR A 51 -2.47 -20.85 9.24
C TYR A 51 -1.58 -19.70 8.78
N GLY A 52 -0.31 -19.68 9.21
CA GLY A 52 0.66 -18.67 8.78
C GLY A 52 1.05 -18.83 7.31
N ILE A 53 1.18 -20.07 6.83
CA ILE A 53 1.46 -20.35 5.41
C ILE A 53 0.28 -19.93 4.54
N THR A 54 -0.93 -20.36 4.89
CA THR A 54 -2.14 -20.03 4.11
C THR A 54 -2.43 -18.53 4.12
N GLY A 55 -2.23 -17.87 5.26
CA GLY A 55 -2.34 -16.41 5.36
C GLY A 55 -1.29 -15.69 4.52
N GLY A 56 -0.04 -16.15 4.55
CA GLY A 56 1.04 -15.60 3.72
C GLY A 56 0.77 -15.74 2.22
N ILE A 57 0.23 -16.87 1.78
CA ILE A 57 -0.18 -17.09 0.38
C ILE A 57 -1.31 -16.12 0.01
N TYR A 58 -2.32 -15.97 0.86
CA TYR A 58 -3.43 -15.05 0.62
C TYR A 58 -2.95 -13.60 0.47
N ILE A 59 -2.16 -13.10 1.43
CA ILE A 59 -1.60 -11.74 1.40
C ILE A 59 -0.70 -11.55 0.18
N GLY A 60 0.16 -12.54 -0.11
CA GLY A 60 1.06 -12.50 -1.26
C GLY A 60 0.33 -12.39 -2.59
N ILE A 61 -0.74 -13.15 -2.80
CA ILE A 61 -1.49 -13.16 -4.05
C ILE A 61 -2.44 -11.96 -4.16
N PHE A 62 -3.30 -11.75 -3.17
CA PHE A 62 -4.38 -10.77 -3.27
C PHE A 62 -3.94 -9.35 -2.90
N GLU A 63 -3.29 -9.19 -1.74
CA GLU A 63 -2.93 -7.85 -1.23
C GLU A 63 -1.68 -7.30 -1.92
N MET A 64 -0.66 -8.13 -2.11
CA MET A 64 0.64 -7.67 -2.62
C MET A 64 0.86 -8.01 -4.11
N GLY A 65 0.20 -9.03 -4.65
CA GLY A 65 0.33 -9.43 -6.06
C GLY A 65 -0.64 -8.67 -6.97
N ILE A 66 -1.91 -9.08 -6.94
CA ILE A 66 -2.96 -8.57 -7.83
C ILE A 66 -3.18 -7.07 -7.59
N SER A 67 -3.32 -6.65 -6.33
CA SER A 67 -3.59 -5.23 -6.01
C SER A 67 -2.47 -4.30 -6.45
N PHE A 68 -1.20 -4.64 -6.22
CA PHE A 68 -0.07 -3.82 -6.67
C PHE A 68 0.09 -3.84 -8.18
N PHE A 69 -0.17 -4.98 -8.83
CA PHE A 69 -0.15 -5.05 -10.29
C PHE A 69 -1.21 -4.12 -10.90
N LEU A 70 -2.46 -4.18 -10.40
CA LEU A 70 -3.54 -3.28 -10.82
C LEU A 70 -3.18 -1.82 -10.55
N TRP A 71 -2.59 -1.53 -9.41
CA TRP A 71 -2.14 -0.18 -9.05
C TRP A 71 -1.04 0.35 -10.00
N LEU A 72 0.01 -0.43 -10.25
CA LEU A 72 1.08 -0.05 -11.17
C LEU A 72 0.56 0.11 -12.61
N LYS A 73 -0.36 -0.78 -13.04
CA LYS A 73 -1.01 -0.70 -14.35
C LYS A 73 -1.90 0.54 -14.45
N ALA A 74 -2.63 0.89 -13.40
CA ALA A 74 -3.41 2.13 -13.35
C ALA A 74 -2.48 3.35 -13.44
N LEU A 75 -1.38 3.36 -12.69
CA LEU A 75 -0.37 4.43 -12.74
C LEU A 75 0.22 4.60 -14.15
N SER A 76 0.54 3.51 -14.85
CA SER A 76 1.09 3.59 -16.20
C SER A 76 0.07 4.04 -17.26
N LEU A 77 -1.22 3.75 -17.06
CA LEU A 77 -2.30 4.11 -17.99
C LEU A 77 -2.91 5.50 -17.72
N SER A 78 -2.74 6.05 -16.53
CA SER A 78 -3.30 7.36 -16.18
C SER A 78 -2.48 8.49 -16.78
N LYS A 79 -3.15 9.40 -17.50
CA LYS A 79 -2.55 10.65 -18.03
C LYS A 79 -2.02 11.57 -16.93
N THR A 80 -2.46 11.41 -15.68
CA THR A 80 -2.04 12.25 -14.55
C THR A 80 -1.87 11.39 -13.29
N THR A 81 -0.64 11.22 -12.85
CA THR A 81 -0.26 10.51 -11.62
C THR A 81 -0.97 11.09 -10.39
N ALA A 82 -1.24 12.40 -10.39
CA ALA A 82 -1.96 13.11 -9.34
C ALA A 82 -3.39 12.60 -9.10
N ARG A 83 -4.09 12.15 -10.17
CA ARG A 83 -5.48 11.68 -10.05
C ARG A 83 -5.57 10.33 -9.32
N ILE A 84 -4.59 9.45 -9.54
CA ILE A 84 -4.49 8.17 -8.85
C ILE A 84 -3.99 8.36 -7.41
N GLY A 85 -3.04 9.27 -7.18
CA GLY A 85 -2.60 9.62 -5.82
C GLY A 85 -3.75 10.08 -4.93
N ASN A 86 -4.70 10.85 -5.48
CA ASN A 86 -5.89 11.28 -4.74
C ASN A 86 -6.83 10.12 -4.34
N MET A 87 -6.84 9.00 -5.07
CA MET A 87 -7.68 7.83 -4.72
C MET A 87 -7.18 7.11 -3.46
N VAL A 88 -5.88 7.22 -3.14
CA VAL A 88 -5.32 6.65 -1.89
C VAL A 88 -6.00 7.25 -0.66
N TYR A 89 -6.42 8.51 -0.76
CA TYR A 89 -7.10 9.18 0.35
C TYR A 89 -8.51 8.67 0.63
N LEU A 90 -9.12 7.90 -0.29
CA LEU A 90 -10.38 7.21 -0.05
C LEU A 90 -10.19 5.92 0.75
N VAL A 91 -8.99 5.37 0.83
CA VAL A 91 -8.68 4.14 1.57
C VAL A 91 -9.10 4.19 3.04
N PRO A 92 -8.79 5.23 3.85
CA PRO A 92 -9.23 5.27 5.25
C PRO A 92 -10.75 5.23 5.41
N PHE A 93 -11.52 5.84 4.49
CA PHE A 93 -12.98 5.77 4.51
C PHE A 93 -13.48 4.37 4.23
N LEU A 94 -12.98 3.77 3.15
CA LEU A 94 -13.38 2.44 2.72
C LEU A 94 -13.01 1.40 3.78
N SER A 95 -11.82 1.53 4.37
CA SER A 95 -11.33 0.68 5.45
C SER A 95 -12.25 0.73 6.67
N LEU A 96 -12.73 1.92 7.09
CA LEU A 96 -13.66 2.05 8.21
C LEU A 96 -15.01 1.39 7.95
N ILE A 97 -15.55 1.53 6.74
CA ILE A 97 -16.79 0.86 6.35
C ILE A 97 -16.60 -0.66 6.41
N VAL A 98 -15.50 -1.17 5.85
CA VAL A 98 -15.19 -2.60 5.84
C VAL A 98 -15.02 -3.13 7.26
N ILE A 99 -14.20 -2.50 8.11
CA ILE A 99 -13.97 -2.93 9.50
C ILE A 99 -15.28 -2.95 10.30
N ARG A 100 -16.14 -1.93 10.13
CA ARG A 100 -17.45 -1.91 10.78
C ARG A 100 -18.35 -3.08 10.33
N LEU A 101 -18.28 -3.47 9.05
CA LEU A 101 -19.10 -4.55 8.50
C LEU A 101 -18.55 -5.95 8.80
N THR A 102 -17.22 -6.14 8.78
CA THR A 102 -16.58 -7.45 8.92
C THR A 102 -16.21 -7.79 10.36
N VAL A 103 -15.71 -6.81 11.12
CA VAL A 103 -15.24 -7.00 12.51
C VAL A 103 -16.31 -6.57 13.52
N GLY A 104 -17.23 -5.69 13.11
CA GLY A 104 -18.32 -5.20 13.98
C GLY A 104 -17.87 -4.16 15.01
N GLU A 105 -16.70 -3.54 14.82
CA GLU A 105 -16.20 -2.53 15.75
C GLU A 105 -17.11 -1.29 15.80
N GLN A 106 -17.31 -0.76 17.01
CA GLN A 106 -18.00 0.50 17.22
C GLN A 106 -17.09 1.65 16.81
N ILE A 107 -17.52 2.44 15.82
CA ILE A 107 -16.78 3.63 15.38
C ILE A 107 -16.90 4.70 16.47
N LEU A 108 -15.78 5.00 17.13
CA LEU A 108 -15.72 6.09 18.11
C LEU A 108 -15.88 7.46 17.42
N PRO A 109 -16.44 8.47 18.12
CA PRO A 109 -16.52 9.84 17.60
C PRO A 109 -15.15 10.42 17.21
N ALA A 110 -14.08 10.02 17.91
CA ALA A 110 -12.71 10.43 17.60
C ALA A 110 -12.28 10.04 16.18
N THR A 111 -12.73 8.89 15.69
CA THR A 111 -12.45 8.42 14.32
C THR A 111 -13.14 9.32 13.28
N VAL A 112 -14.35 9.79 13.57
CA VAL A 112 -15.10 10.72 12.70
C VAL A 112 -14.40 12.08 12.63
N ILE A 113 -13.91 12.59 13.77
CA ILE A 113 -13.16 13.85 13.83
C ILE A 113 -11.84 13.73 13.06
N GLY A 114 -11.09 12.65 13.27
CA GLY A 114 -9.86 12.38 12.52
C GLY A 114 -10.09 12.29 11.01
N LEU A 115 -11.19 11.66 10.60
CA LEU A 115 -11.61 11.59 9.21
C LEU A 115 -11.89 12.98 8.64
N TYR A 116 -12.62 13.82 9.38
CA TYR A 116 -12.89 15.21 8.99
C TYR A 116 -11.59 16.02 8.81
N CYS A 117 -10.63 15.88 9.73
CA CYS A 117 -9.32 16.51 9.63
C CYS A 117 -8.56 16.07 8.37
N ILE A 118 -8.61 14.78 8.02
CA ILE A 118 -7.98 14.27 6.79
C ILE A 118 -8.62 14.90 5.55
N ILE A 119 -9.96 14.97 5.47
CA ILE A 119 -10.68 15.60 4.35
C ILE A 119 -10.26 17.05 4.20
N LEU A 120 -10.30 17.81 5.29
CA LEU A 120 -9.95 19.24 5.27
C LEU A 120 -8.51 19.44 4.80
N GLY A 121 -7.57 18.62 5.29
CA GLY A 121 -6.18 18.65 4.83
C GLY A 121 -6.04 18.39 3.32
N ILE A 122 -6.79 17.44 2.78
CA ILE A 122 -6.77 17.11 1.34
C ILE A 122 -7.38 18.23 0.50
N ILE A 123 -8.51 18.81 0.94
CA ILE A 123 -9.14 19.92 0.23
C ILE A 123 -8.18 21.12 0.16
N ILE A 124 -7.54 21.45 1.28
CA ILE A 124 -6.54 22.52 1.34
C ILE A 124 -5.35 22.19 0.43
N GLN A 125 -4.83 20.96 0.47
CA GLN A 125 -3.73 20.51 -0.39
C GLN A 125 -4.07 20.61 -1.88
N GLN A 126 -5.26 20.18 -2.30
CA GLN A 126 -5.70 20.29 -3.69
C GLN A 126 -5.94 21.74 -4.11
N TYR A 127 -6.48 22.57 -3.22
CA TYR A 127 -6.69 23.98 -3.50
C TYR A 127 -5.37 24.72 -3.73
N TYR A 128 -4.37 24.48 -2.87
CA TYR A 128 -3.04 25.06 -3.04
C TYR A 128 -2.24 24.48 -4.21
N ALA A 129 -2.43 23.20 -4.55
CA ALA A 129 -1.73 22.59 -5.70
C ALA A 129 -2.30 23.01 -7.06
N ARG A 130 -3.47 23.65 -7.09
CA ARG A 130 -4.16 24.12 -8.30
C ARG A 130 -3.94 25.60 -8.59
N ASN A 131 -3.51 26.38 -7.60
CA ASN A 131 -3.12 27.78 -7.71
C ASN A 131 -1.60 27.92 -7.91
#